data_AF-A0A529QMF8-F1
#
_entry.id   AF-A0A529QMF8-F1
#
_cell.length_a   1.000
_cell.length_b   1.000
_cell.length_c   1.000
_cell.angle_alpha   90.00
_cell.angle_beta   90.00
_cell.angle_gamma   90.00
#
_symmetry.space_group_name_H-M   'P 1'
#
loop_
_entity.id
_entity.type
_entity.pdbx_description
1 polymer ?
#
loop_
_entity_poly.entity_id
_entity_poly.type
_entity_poly.pdbx_seq_one_letter_code
_entity_poly.pdbx_strand_id
1 'polypeptide(L)'
;MSGSESWRSGCAHREPPDMNGVWSRLQDFLPIHVGVIADNWPLFARGLVNTLLLVSIPLIIAAALAIPLAVIRARRMGVINRMVFCYTYLFRGTPLLVQLYLIYYGVAQFDFVRHSFLWPLLREAWWCAFLSITLCSAAYL
;
A
#
# COMPACT_ATOMS: atom_id res chain seq x y z
N MET A 1 14.88 -35.82 -51.99
CA MET A 1 15.63 -34.55 -51.80
C MET A 1 14.97 -33.39 -52.57
N SER A 2 13.63 -33.35 -52.67
CA SER A 2 12.87 -32.28 -53.36
C SER A 2 11.82 -31.77 -52.37
N GLY A 3 12.12 -30.69 -51.66
CA GLY A 3 11.28 -30.21 -50.56
C GLY A 3 11.86 -28.97 -49.87
N SER A 4 13.16 -28.75 -49.97
CA SER A 4 13.82 -27.52 -49.48
C SER A 4 13.64 -26.31 -50.41
N GLU A 5 13.30 -26.51 -51.69
CA GLU A 5 13.07 -25.42 -52.66
C GLU A 5 11.66 -24.80 -52.53
N SER A 6 10.67 -25.57 -52.04
CA SER A 6 9.30 -25.09 -51.81
C SER A 6 9.19 -24.05 -50.69
N TRP A 7 10.04 -24.13 -49.66
CA TRP A 7 10.04 -23.17 -48.55
C TRP A 7 10.67 -21.82 -48.93
N ARG A 8 11.58 -21.79 -49.92
CA ARG A 8 12.25 -20.55 -50.34
C ARG A 8 11.37 -19.69 -51.23
N SER A 9 10.57 -20.30 -52.10
CA SER A 9 9.62 -19.59 -52.99
C SER A 9 8.43 -19.00 -52.24
N GLY A 10 7.97 -19.64 -51.15
CA GLY A 10 6.88 -19.13 -50.31
C GLY A 10 7.27 -17.98 -49.35
N CYS A 11 8.52 -17.94 -48.90
CA CYS A 11 9.00 -16.90 -47.98
C CYS A 11 9.41 -15.59 -48.68
N ALA A 12 9.63 -15.59 -49.99
CA ALA A 12 10.06 -14.41 -50.75
C ALA A 12 8.93 -13.38 -51.01
N HIS A 13 7.66 -13.80 -50.89
CA HIS A 13 6.48 -12.96 -51.13
C HIS A 13 5.72 -12.53 -49.86
N ARG A 14 6.24 -12.88 -48.68
CA ARG A 14 5.59 -12.47 -47.43
C ARG A 14 6.08 -11.07 -47.07
N GLU A 15 5.25 -10.06 -47.39
CA GLU A 15 5.48 -8.70 -46.91
C GLU A 15 5.62 -8.70 -45.38
N PRO A 16 6.56 -7.92 -44.82
CA PRO A 16 6.71 -7.83 -43.38
C PRO A 16 5.38 -7.31 -42.78
N PRO A 17 4.90 -7.90 -41.67
CA PRO A 17 3.66 -7.47 -41.05
C PRO A 17 3.68 -5.95 -40.76
N ASP A 18 2.60 -5.25 -41.11
CA ASP A 18 2.45 -3.80 -40.92
C ASP A 18 2.51 -3.43 -39.43
N MET A 19 3.71 -3.08 -38.97
CA MET A 19 3.97 -2.70 -37.59
C MET A 19 3.32 -1.35 -37.24
N ASN A 20 3.14 -0.45 -38.22
CA ASN A 20 2.63 0.91 -37.96
C ASN A 20 1.14 0.90 -37.56
N GLY A 21 0.35 -0.02 -38.15
CA GLY A 21 -1.02 -0.29 -37.73
C GLY A 21 -1.13 -0.92 -36.34
N VAL A 22 -0.12 -1.71 -35.92
CA VAL A 22 -0.09 -2.32 -34.58
C VAL A 22 0.25 -1.27 -33.50
N TRP A 23 1.22 -0.38 -33.75
CA TRP A 23 1.61 0.67 -32.81
C TRP A 23 0.51 1.71 -32.57
N SER A 24 -0.22 2.10 -33.62
CA SER A 24 -1.37 3.03 -33.50
C SER A 24 -2.50 2.42 -32.66
N ARG A 25 -2.85 1.15 -32.90
CA ARG A 25 -3.85 0.46 -32.07
C ARG A 25 -3.41 0.27 -30.63
N LEU A 26 -2.12 0.03 -30.38
CA LEU A 26 -1.60 -0.04 -29.00
C LEU A 26 -1.63 1.33 -28.29
N GLN A 27 -1.42 2.44 -29.00
CA GLN A 27 -1.60 3.80 -28.45
C GLN A 27 -3.06 4.11 -28.12
N ASP A 28 -4.02 3.59 -28.89
CA ASP A 28 -5.45 3.73 -28.60
C ASP A 28 -5.91 2.85 -27.42
N PHE A 29 -5.33 1.65 -27.28
CA PHE A 29 -5.63 0.73 -26.16
C PHE A 29 -4.99 1.14 -24.83
N LEU A 30 -3.83 1.80 -24.87
CA LEU A 30 -3.13 2.34 -23.70
C LEU A 30 -2.99 3.86 -23.88
N PRO A 31 -4.02 4.66 -23.51
CA PRO A 31 -3.96 6.11 -23.47
C PRO A 31 -3.07 6.61 -22.31
N ILE A 32 -1.87 6.04 -22.16
CA ILE A 32 -0.86 6.49 -21.21
C ILE A 32 -0.18 7.68 -21.86
N HIS A 33 -0.63 8.89 -21.51
CA HIS A 33 0.02 10.13 -21.90
C HIS A 33 1.38 10.23 -21.19
N VAL A 34 2.41 9.56 -21.75
CA VAL A 34 3.77 9.53 -21.21
C VAL A 34 4.33 10.95 -21.02
N GLY A 35 3.91 11.91 -21.84
CA GLY A 35 4.24 13.33 -21.68
C GLY A 35 3.77 13.90 -20.33
N VAL A 36 2.54 13.63 -19.91
CA VAL A 36 2.01 14.11 -18.61
C VAL A 36 2.75 13.45 -17.44
N ILE A 37 3.13 12.18 -17.58
CA ILE A 37 3.90 11.46 -16.56
C ILE A 37 5.31 12.06 -16.44
N ALA A 38 5.96 12.34 -17.57
CA ALA A 38 7.28 12.95 -17.60
C ALA A 38 7.26 14.36 -17.01
N ASP A 39 6.22 15.16 -17.29
CA ASP A 39 6.08 16.52 -16.74
C ASP A 39 5.81 16.51 -15.23
N ASN A 40 5.16 15.46 -14.71
CA ASN A 40 4.77 15.32 -13.30
C ASN A 40 5.66 14.34 -12.51
N TRP A 41 6.81 13.93 -13.05
CA TRP A 41 7.77 13.06 -12.37
C TRP A 41 8.10 13.47 -10.91
N PRO A 42 8.22 14.77 -10.53
CA PRO A 42 8.54 15.10 -9.15
C PRO A 42 7.39 14.79 -8.18
N LEU A 43 6.13 14.81 -8.64
CA LEU A 43 4.97 14.46 -7.80
C LEU A 43 4.99 12.96 -7.46
N PHE A 44 5.30 12.11 -8.44
CA PHE A 44 5.46 10.68 -8.22
C PHE A 44 6.62 10.36 -7.28
N ALA A 45 7.76 11.04 -7.46
CA ALA A 45 8.90 10.90 -6.56
C ALA A 45 8.53 11.27 -5.11
N ARG A 46 7.81 12.37 -4.90
CA ARG A 46 7.33 12.78 -3.57
C ARG A 46 6.35 11.76 -2.97
N GLY A 47 5.41 11.24 -3.76
CA GLY A 47 4.47 10.22 -3.33
C GLY A 47 5.16 8.91 -2.92
N LEU A 48 6.17 8.50 -3.69
CA LEU A 48 7.01 7.34 -3.40
C LEU A 48 7.75 7.52 -2.07
N VAL A 49 8.43 8.65 -1.90
CA VAL A 49 9.13 8.98 -0.65
C VAL A 49 8.17 8.97 0.54
N ASN A 50 6.99 9.58 0.40
CA ASN A 50 6.01 9.61 1.48
C ASN A 50 5.50 8.21 1.87
N THR A 51 5.28 7.34 0.89
CA THR A 51 4.87 5.94 1.12
C THR A 51 5.99 5.17 1.82
N LEU A 52 7.25 5.35 1.39
CA LEU A 52 8.41 4.76 2.04
C LEU A 52 8.52 5.21 3.51
N LEU A 53 8.31 6.49 3.80
CA LEU A 53 8.31 7.00 5.18
C LEU A 53 7.17 6.37 6.00
N LEU A 54 5.95 6.33 5.45
CA LEU A 54 4.76 5.77 6.11
C LEU A 54 4.83 4.25 6.31
N VAL A 55 5.68 3.53 5.59
CA VAL A 55 5.88 2.10 5.81
C VAL A 55 7.06 1.87 6.76
N SER A 56 8.21 2.49 6.48
CA SER A 56 9.45 2.21 7.22
C SER A 56 9.39 2.65 8.68
N ILE A 57 8.93 3.87 8.96
CA ILE A 57 8.97 4.42 10.32
C ILE A 57 7.94 3.70 11.23
N PRO A 58 6.66 3.55 10.83
CA PRO A 58 5.70 2.74 11.60
C PRO A 58 6.14 1.32 11.85
N LEU A 59 6.79 0.67 10.88
CA LEU A 59 7.21 -0.72 11.03
C LEU A 59 8.27 -0.89 12.12
N ILE A 60 9.25 0.03 12.18
CA ILE A 60 10.28 0.03 13.22
C ILE A 60 9.65 0.25 14.60
N ILE A 61 8.73 1.21 14.71
CA ILE A 61 8.05 1.51 15.98
C ILE A 61 7.12 0.36 16.39
N ALA A 62 6.41 -0.23 15.44
CA ALA A 62 5.58 -1.41 15.67
C ALA A 62 6.40 -2.60 16.17
N ALA A 63 7.57 -2.85 15.58
CA ALA A 63 8.48 -3.89 16.05
C ALA A 63 8.96 -3.61 17.49
N ALA A 64 9.29 -2.35 17.80
CA ALA A 64 9.66 -1.95 19.16
C ALA A 64 8.51 -2.15 20.17
N LEU A 65 7.25 -1.91 19.76
CA LEU A 65 6.05 -2.14 20.57
C LEU A 65 5.65 -3.62 20.67
N ALA A 66 5.98 -4.44 19.67
CA ALA A 66 5.69 -5.87 19.68
C ALA A 66 6.49 -6.61 20.77
N ILE A 67 7.72 -6.18 21.06
CA ILE A 67 8.57 -6.77 22.10
C ILE A 67 7.89 -6.78 23.49
N PRO A 68 7.43 -5.64 24.06
CA PRO A 68 6.76 -5.67 25.35
C PRO A 68 5.44 -6.44 25.29
N LEU A 69 4.70 -6.40 24.18
CA LEU A 69 3.50 -7.22 24.00
C LEU A 69 3.80 -8.73 24.07
N ALA A 70 4.87 -9.18 23.43
CA ALA A 70 5.33 -10.56 23.44
C ALA A 70 5.74 -10.99 24.86
N VAL A 71 6.47 -10.13 25.60
CA VAL A 71 6.87 -10.39 26.99
C VAL A 71 5.65 -10.52 27.90
N ILE A 72 4.66 -9.64 27.74
CA ILE A 72 3.40 -9.69 28.50
C ILE A 72 2.66 -11.00 28.22
N ARG A 73 2.62 -11.43 26.96
CA ARG A 73 1.98 -12.69 26.55
C ARG A 73 2.70 -13.93 27.09
N ALA A 74 4.01 -13.87 27.29
CA ALA A 74 4.78 -14.93 27.93
C ALA A 74 4.51 -15.03 29.45
N ARG A 75 4.07 -13.95 30.10
CA ARG A 75 3.72 -13.94 31.52
C ARG A 75 2.29 -14.44 31.71
N ARG A 76 2.08 -15.32 32.70
CA ARG A 76 0.76 -15.91 33.02
C ARG A 76 -0.15 -14.95 33.83
N MET A 77 -0.17 -13.67 33.49
CA MET A 77 -1.04 -12.67 34.11
C MET A 77 -2.42 -12.68 33.41
N GLY A 78 -3.38 -13.42 33.97
CA GLY A 78 -4.62 -13.79 33.27
C GLY A 78 -5.56 -12.65 32.83
N VAL A 79 -5.46 -11.45 33.43
CA VAL A 79 -6.24 -10.27 33.00
C VAL A 79 -5.54 -9.53 31.87
N ILE A 80 -4.26 -9.22 32.04
CA ILE A 80 -3.45 -8.50 31.04
C ILE A 80 -3.31 -9.31 29.76
N ASN A 81 -3.10 -10.63 29.88
CA ASN A 81 -3.02 -11.51 28.71
C ASN A 81 -4.35 -11.53 27.91
N ARG A 82 -5.49 -11.39 28.60
CA ARG A 82 -6.81 -11.27 27.94
C ARG A 82 -6.96 -9.94 27.21
N MET A 83 -6.45 -8.84 27.77
CA MET A 83 -6.44 -7.55 27.08
C MET A 83 -5.55 -7.58 25.83
N VAL A 84 -4.34 -8.15 25.92
CA VAL A 84 -3.45 -8.30 24.76
C VAL A 84 -4.07 -9.24 23.72
N PHE A 85 -4.73 -10.32 24.15
CA PHE A 85 -5.48 -11.20 23.25
C PHE A 85 -6.61 -10.46 22.52
N CYS A 86 -7.43 -9.69 23.25
CA CYS A 86 -8.50 -8.89 22.66
C CYS A 86 -7.96 -7.87 21.65
N TYR A 87 -6.91 -7.13 22.02
CA TYR A 87 -6.18 -6.23 21.12
C TYR A 87 -5.74 -6.97 19.84
N THR A 88 -4.90 -8.01 19.97
CA THR A 88 -4.38 -8.72 18.79
C THR A 88 -5.48 -9.34 17.93
N TYR A 89 -6.57 -9.83 18.54
CA TYR A 89 -7.71 -10.39 17.81
C TYR A 89 -8.46 -9.32 17.00
N LEU A 90 -8.75 -8.16 17.61
CA LEU A 90 -9.43 -7.05 16.95
C LEU A 90 -8.58 -6.50 15.79
N PHE A 91 -7.33 -6.16 16.06
CA PHE A 91 -6.46 -5.52 15.06
C PHE A 91 -6.05 -6.45 13.92
N ARG A 92 -5.99 -7.78 14.14
CA ARG A 92 -5.79 -8.76 13.06
C ARG A 92 -7.08 -9.04 12.27
N GLY A 93 -8.24 -8.90 12.89
CA GLY A 93 -9.55 -9.16 12.28
C GLY A 93 -10.14 -7.98 11.50
N THR A 94 -9.68 -6.75 11.75
CA THR A 94 -10.18 -5.55 11.05
C THR A 94 -9.38 -5.25 9.77
N PRO A 95 -10.04 -4.94 8.64
CA PRO A 95 -9.37 -4.45 7.45
C PRO A 95 -8.59 -3.16 7.77
N LEU A 96 -7.35 -3.03 7.31
CA LEU A 96 -6.51 -1.83 7.56
C LEU A 96 -7.19 -0.53 7.10
N LEU A 97 -7.96 -0.59 6.02
CA LEU A 97 -8.78 0.52 5.55
C LEU A 97 -9.83 0.91 6.62
N VAL A 98 -10.56 -0.05 7.18
CA VAL A 98 -11.57 0.22 8.22
C VAL A 98 -10.91 0.85 9.45
N GLN A 99 -9.75 0.35 9.86
CA GLN A 99 -9.01 0.90 10.99
C GLN A 99 -8.62 2.38 10.77
N LEU A 100 -8.10 2.71 9.58
CA LEU A 100 -7.79 4.09 9.22
C LEU A 100 -9.05 4.98 9.23
N TYR A 101 -10.15 4.48 8.66
CA TYR A 101 -11.43 5.20 8.62
C TYR A 101 -12.00 5.44 10.03
N LEU A 102 -11.91 4.46 10.92
CA LEU A 102 -12.35 4.60 12.31
C LEU A 102 -11.51 5.64 13.06
N ILE A 103 -10.19 5.66 12.84
CA ILE A 103 -9.31 6.66 13.45
C ILE A 103 -9.62 8.06 12.89
N TYR A 104 -9.79 8.21 11.58
CA TYR A 104 -9.99 9.51 10.96
C TYR A 104 -11.41 10.07 11.20
N TYR A 105 -12.44 9.30 10.88
CA TYR A 105 -13.83 9.74 10.99
C TYR A 105 -14.43 9.46 12.36
N GLY A 106 -14.14 8.30 12.96
CA GLY A 106 -14.73 7.89 14.22
C GLY A 106 -14.26 8.78 15.38
N VAL A 107 -12.96 9.07 15.45
CA VAL A 107 -12.43 9.92 16.52
C VAL A 107 -12.89 11.37 16.38
N ALA A 108 -13.10 11.85 15.15
CA ALA A 108 -13.61 13.20 14.87
C ALA A 108 -15.06 13.44 15.35
N GLN A 109 -15.84 12.40 15.64
CA GLN A 109 -17.20 12.53 16.16
C GLN A 109 -17.24 13.00 17.62
N PHE A 110 -16.16 12.81 18.37
CA PHE A 110 -16.11 13.16 19.78
C PHE A 110 -15.64 14.60 19.99
N ASP A 111 -16.53 15.46 20.50
CA ASP A 111 -16.25 16.87 20.78
C ASP A 111 -15.02 17.09 21.66
N PHE A 112 -14.85 16.26 22.70
CA PHE A 112 -13.70 16.38 23.60
C PHE A 112 -12.36 16.16 22.88
N VAL A 113 -12.33 15.33 21.83
CA VAL A 113 -11.09 15.09 21.07
C VAL A 113 -10.78 16.28 20.18
N ARG A 114 -11.81 16.93 19.61
CA ARG A 114 -11.65 18.13 18.77
C ARG A 114 -11.08 19.33 19.52
N HIS A 115 -11.39 19.44 20.81
CA HIS A 115 -10.82 20.47 21.68
C HIS A 115 -9.51 20.05 22.36
N SER A 116 -9.09 18.80 22.18
CA SER A 116 -7.86 18.30 22.78
C SER A 116 -6.62 18.71 21.97
N PHE A 117 -5.46 18.66 22.62
CA PHE A 117 -4.16 18.86 21.99
C PHE A 117 -3.85 17.83 20.88
N LEU A 118 -4.53 16.67 20.86
CA LEU A 118 -4.31 15.64 19.84
C LEU A 118 -5.01 15.97 18.52
N TRP A 119 -5.92 16.95 18.49
CA TRP A 119 -6.71 17.26 17.31
C TRP A 119 -5.91 17.67 16.06
N PRO A 120 -4.85 18.51 16.14
CA PRO A 120 -4.01 18.80 14.99
C PRO A 120 -3.35 17.54 14.41
N LEU A 121 -2.90 16.64 15.28
CA LEU A 121 -2.26 15.38 14.89
C LEU A 121 -3.29 14.42 14.27
N LEU A 122 -4.49 14.30 14.84
CA LEU A 122 -5.52 13.37 14.35
C LEU A 122 -6.33 13.90 13.15
N ARG A 123 -6.25 15.20 12.85
CA ARG A 123 -6.88 15.79 11.67
C ARG A 123 -6.09 15.53 10.39
N GLU A 124 -4.78 15.39 10.50
CA GLU A 124 -3.89 15.14 9.37
C GLU A 124 -3.90 13.66 8.98
N ALA A 125 -4.26 13.37 7.72
CA ALA A 125 -4.38 12.00 7.22
C ALA A 125 -3.06 11.20 7.33
N TRP A 126 -1.91 11.88 7.27
CA TRP A 126 -0.60 11.27 7.39
C TRP A 126 -0.39 10.60 8.76
N TRP A 127 -0.74 11.28 9.85
CA TRP A 127 -0.63 10.75 11.21
C TRP A 127 -1.66 9.65 11.50
N CYS A 128 -2.87 9.76 10.93
CA CYS A 128 -3.86 8.68 11.02
C CYS A 128 -3.36 7.39 10.35
N ALA A 129 -2.77 7.51 9.15
CA ALA A 129 -2.18 6.39 8.44
C ALA A 129 -1.02 5.77 9.23
N PHE A 130 -0.12 6.60 9.73
CA PHE A 130 0.98 6.20 10.58
C PHE A 130 0.52 5.39 11.81
N LEU A 131 -0.47 5.87 12.55
CA LEU A 131 -1.02 5.19 13.73
C LEU A 131 -1.70 3.87 13.36
N SER A 132 -2.50 3.86 12.29
CA SER A 132 -3.19 2.65 11.82
C SER A 132 -2.21 1.55 11.42
N ILE A 133 -1.20 1.90 10.62
CA ILE A 133 -0.16 0.96 10.18
C ILE A 133 0.64 0.45 11.39
N THR A 134 1.01 1.33 12.32
CA THR A 134 1.76 0.96 13.53
C THR A 134 0.99 -0.05 14.39
N LEU A 135 -0.28 0.26 14.70
CA LEU A 135 -1.13 -0.58 15.55
C LEU A 135 -1.44 -1.93 14.89
N CYS A 136 -1.70 -1.96 13.59
CA CYS A 136 -1.93 -3.20 12.87
C CYS A 136 -0.66 -4.06 12.89
N SER A 137 0.49 -3.46 12.52
CA SER A 137 1.76 -4.18 12.44
C SER A 137 2.21 -4.70 13.81
N ALA A 138 2.06 -3.91 14.88
CA ALA A 138 2.42 -4.33 16.24
C ALA A 138 1.58 -5.51 16.76
N ALA A 139 0.37 -5.72 16.23
CA ALA A 139 -0.45 -6.89 16.52
C ALA A 139 -0.03 -8.12 15.70
N TYR A 140 0.67 -7.93 14.58
CA TYR A 140 1.14 -9.00 13.71
C TYR A 140 2.51 -9.55 14.10
N LEU A 141 3.47 -8.67 14.41
CA LEU A 141 4.81 -9.02 14.91
C LEU A 141 4.75 -9.66 16.31
#